data_AF-A0ABD3YCK1-F1
#
_entry.id   AF-A0ABD3YCK1-F1
#
_cell.length_a   1.000
_cell.length_b   1.000
_cell.length_c   1.000
_cell.angle_alpha   90.00
_cell.angle_beta   90.00
_cell.angle_gamma   90.00
#
_symmetry.space_group_name_H-M   'P 1'
#
loop_
_entity.id
_entity.type
_entity.pdbx_description
1 polymer ?
#
loop_
_entity_poly.entity_id
_entity_poly.type
_entity_poly.pdbx_seq_one_letter_code
_entity_poly.pdbx_strand_id
1 'polypeptide(L)'
;MQISDERKIRLMYRVEPGCLGPDGANHIEDFCRFANKHIKSPYYGLFVFLPRYDKQKDERQYSVNSRNLSQVQAKAYLNHFDIDIDNFEEQLDELLAKAIDLYFKR
;
A
#
# COMPACT_ATOMS: atom_id res chain seq x y z
N MET A 1 19.69 -7.30 5.70
CA MET A 1 19.14 -8.58 5.21
C MET A 1 18.65 -8.38 3.79
N GLN A 2 19.08 -9.19 2.82
CA GLN A 2 18.62 -9.11 1.44
C GLN A 2 17.63 -10.25 1.17
N ILE A 3 16.39 -9.90 0.81
CA ILE A 3 15.30 -10.85 0.55
C ILE A 3 14.98 -10.77 -0.95
N SER A 4 14.80 -11.91 -1.62
CA SER A 4 14.38 -11.92 -3.02
C SER A 4 12.96 -11.35 -3.16
N ASP A 5 12.66 -10.72 -4.29
CA ASP A 5 11.36 -10.06 -4.50
C ASP A 5 10.18 -11.03 -4.39
N GLU A 6 10.37 -12.30 -4.78
CA GLU A 6 9.36 -13.36 -4.64
C GLU A 6 9.03 -13.69 -3.17
N ARG A 7 9.93 -13.36 -2.23
CA ARG A 7 9.78 -13.55 -0.78
C ARG A 7 9.39 -12.26 -0.07
N LYS A 8 9.24 -11.14 -0.78
CA LYS A 8 8.67 -9.93 -0.17
C LYS A 8 7.16 -10.05 -0.09
N ILE A 9 6.58 -9.56 1.00
CA ILE A 9 5.14 -9.38 1.05
C ILE A 9 4.76 -8.20 0.17
N ARG A 10 3.91 -8.46 -0.82
CA ARG A 10 3.37 -7.42 -1.68
C ARG A 10 2.03 -6.96 -1.12
N LEU A 11 1.95 -5.68 -0.78
CA LEU A 11 0.71 -4.99 -0.44
C LEU A 11 0.24 -4.18 -1.64
N MET A 12 -0.93 -4.55 -2.16
CA MET A 12 -1.72 -3.66 -3.03
C MET A 12 -2.67 -2.85 -2.16
N TYR A 13 -2.51 -1.54 -2.19
CA TYR A 13 -3.41 -0.60 -1.52
C TYR A 13 -4.26 0.14 -2.55
N ARG A 14 -5.58 0.06 -2.40
CA ARG A 14 -6.55 0.70 -3.29
C ARG A 14 -7.03 1.99 -2.64
N VAL A 15 -6.54 3.12 -3.14
CA VAL A 15 -6.83 4.46 -2.60
C VAL A 15 -8.18 4.95 -3.11
N GLU A 16 -9.08 5.35 -2.22
CA GLU A 16 -10.34 5.97 -2.63
C GLU A 16 -10.13 7.41 -3.12
N PRO A 17 -10.82 7.84 -4.18
CA PRO A 17 -10.79 9.23 -4.62
C PRO A 17 -11.12 10.22 -3.49
N GLY A 18 -12.05 9.87 -2.60
CA GLY A 18 -12.45 10.72 -1.48
C GLY A 18 -11.31 11.09 -0.52
N CYS A 19 -10.23 10.30 -0.45
CA CYS A 19 -9.04 10.61 0.35
C CYS A 19 -8.29 11.85 -0.16
N LEU A 20 -8.54 12.27 -1.41
CA LEU A 20 -7.91 13.42 -2.06
C LEU A 20 -8.81 14.66 -2.09
N GLY A 21 -9.92 14.64 -1.34
CA GLY A 21 -10.88 15.75 -1.27
C GLY A 21 -11.96 15.73 -2.37
N PRO A 22 -12.72 16.83 -2.54
CA PRO A 22 -13.89 16.89 -3.42
C PRO A 22 -13.57 16.58 -4.89
N ASP A 23 -12.43 17.05 -5.39
CA ASP A 23 -11.96 16.81 -6.77
C ASP A 23 -11.12 15.54 -6.90
N GLY A 24 -11.11 14.67 -5.89
CA GLY A 24 -10.22 13.53 -5.83
C GLY A 24 -10.36 12.55 -6.99
N ALA A 25 -11.53 12.46 -7.63
CA ALA A 25 -11.74 11.67 -8.83
C ALA A 25 -10.87 12.13 -10.01
N ASN A 26 -10.56 13.42 -10.11
CA ASN A 26 -9.68 14.00 -11.12
C ASN A 26 -8.19 13.76 -10.81
N HIS A 27 -7.86 13.45 -9.56
CA HIS A 27 -6.49 13.32 -9.09
C HIS A 27 -6.03 11.90 -8.86
N ILE A 28 -6.95 10.96 -8.63
CA ILE A 28 -6.62 9.64 -8.09
C ILE A 28 -5.63 8.84 -8.96
N GLU A 29 -5.77 8.90 -10.28
CA GLU A 29 -4.86 8.22 -11.22
C GLU A 29 -3.43 8.79 -11.15
N ASP A 30 -3.30 10.12 -11.17
CA ASP A 30 -2.02 10.80 -11.05
C ASP A 30 -1.41 10.63 -9.66
N PHE A 31 -2.25 10.61 -8.62
CA PHE A 31 -1.82 10.36 -7.26
C PHE A 31 -1.27 8.95 -7.11
N CYS A 32 -1.94 7.92 -7.61
CA CYS A 32 -1.41 6.56 -7.56
C CYS A 32 -0.08 6.44 -8.34
N ARG A 33 0.06 7.07 -9.51
CA ARG A 33 1.35 7.13 -10.22
C ARG A 33 2.43 7.82 -9.39
N PHE A 34 2.09 8.95 -8.76
CA PHE A 34 2.98 9.69 -7.89
C PHE A 34 3.42 8.86 -6.66
N ALA A 35 2.47 8.23 -5.97
CA ALA A 35 2.70 7.40 -4.79
C ALA A 35 3.63 6.22 -5.10
N ASN A 36 3.38 5.48 -6.19
CA ASN A 36 4.24 4.37 -6.63
C ASN A 36 5.68 4.81 -6.95
N LYS A 37 5.89 6.07 -7.33
CA LYS A 37 7.23 6.61 -7.61
C LYS A 37 7.96 7.10 -6.35
N HIS A 38 7.22 7.72 -5.42
CA HIS A 38 7.81 8.46 -4.29
C HIS A 38 7.80 7.68 -2.98
N ILE A 39 6.79 6.85 -2.71
CA ILE A 39 6.74 6.04 -1.50
C ILE A 39 7.72 4.87 -1.66
N LYS A 40 8.66 4.75 -0.73
CA LYS A 40 9.64 3.65 -0.72
C LYS A 40 9.11 2.48 0.07
N SER A 41 9.14 1.30 -0.53
CA SER A 41 8.82 0.07 0.16
C SER A 41 9.95 -0.32 1.12
N PRO A 42 9.61 -0.91 2.28
CA PRO A 42 10.61 -1.45 3.19
C PRO A 42 11.29 -2.69 2.58
N TYR A 43 12.43 -3.10 3.15
CA TYR A 43 13.23 -4.20 2.59
C TYR A 43 12.50 -5.55 2.52
N TYR A 44 11.48 -5.75 3.36
CA TYR A 44 10.65 -6.97 3.45
C TYR A 44 9.37 -6.91 2.62
N GLY A 45 9.05 -5.76 2.01
CA GLY A 45 7.77 -5.53 1.37
C GLY A 45 7.86 -4.86 0.01
N LEU A 46 6.77 -4.92 -0.74
CA LEU A 46 6.57 -4.19 -2.00
C LEU A 46 5.20 -3.52 -1.96
N PHE A 47 5.16 -2.21 -2.14
CA PHE A 47 3.92 -1.43 -2.16
C PHE A 47 3.48 -1.18 -3.59
N VAL A 48 2.19 -1.35 -3.84
CA VAL A 48 1.55 -0.96 -5.10
C VAL A 48 0.26 -0.23 -4.81
N PHE A 49 0.14 0.99 -5.30
CA PHE A 49 -1.04 1.84 -5.12
C PHE A 49 -1.89 1.86 -6.38
N LEU A 50 -3.19 1.62 -6.24
CA LEU A 50 -4.16 1.66 -7.33
C LEU A 50 -5.38 2.50 -6.94
N PRO A 51 -6.12 3.08 -7.89
CA PRO A 51 -7.38 3.74 -7.60
C PRO A 51 -8.46 2.72 -7.15
N ARG A 52 -9.30 3.11 -6.18
CA ARG A 52 -10.47 2.38 -5.72
C ARG A 52 -11.76 3.10 -6.14
N TYR A 53 -12.24 2.80 -7.33
CA TYR A 53 -13.57 3.26 -7.78
C TYR A 53 -14.69 2.33 -7.32
N ASP A 54 -14.39 1.04 -7.21
CA ASP A 54 -15.32 0.01 -6.78
C ASP A 54 -15.09 -0.33 -5.31
N LYS A 55 -16.04 0.06 -4.46
CA LYS A 55 -15.98 -0.16 -3.00
C LYS A 55 -16.19 -1.63 -2.61
N GLN A 56 -16.61 -2.49 -3.54
CA GLN A 56 -16.70 -3.94 -3.28
C GLN A 56 -15.32 -4.60 -3.24
N LYS A 57 -14.29 -3.99 -3.86
CA LYS A 57 -12.91 -4.48 -3.77
C LYS A 57 -12.31 -4.04 -2.45
N ASP A 58 -11.59 -4.94 -1.77
CA ASP A 58 -10.91 -4.61 -0.52
C ASP A 58 -9.89 -3.48 -0.70
N GLU A 59 -9.73 -2.65 0.33
CA GLU A 59 -8.73 -1.58 0.35
C GLU A 59 -7.31 -2.16 0.31
N ARG A 60 -7.04 -3.21 1.08
CA ARG A 60 -5.74 -3.88 1.17
C ARG A 60 -5.83 -5.28 0.59
N GLN A 61 -4.82 -5.67 -0.20
CA GLN A 61 -4.65 -7.05 -0.66
C GLN A 61 -3.20 -7.47 -0.51
N TYR A 62 -2.99 -8.54 0.24
CA TYR A 62 -1.68 -9.12 0.51
C TYR A 62 -1.39 -10.28 -0.44
N SER A 63 -0.13 -10.38 -0.88
CA SER A 63 0.33 -11.50 -1.69
C SER A 63 1.82 -11.78 -1.49
N VAL A 64 2.22 -13.04 -1.65
CA VAL A 64 3.64 -13.46 -1.71
C VAL A 64 3.77 -14.41 -2.88
N ASN A 65 4.81 -14.23 -3.71
CA ASN A 65 5.03 -15.05 -4.89
C ASN A 65 3.76 -15.23 -5.77
N SER A 66 3.04 -14.13 -6.03
CA SER A 66 1.78 -14.10 -6.79
C SER A 66 0.60 -14.88 -6.20
N ARG A 67 0.71 -15.36 -4.95
CA ARG A 67 -0.39 -16.00 -4.22
C ARG A 67 -1.00 -15.00 -3.24
N ASN A 68 -2.30 -14.81 -3.31
CA ASN A 68 -3.02 -13.97 -2.35
C ASN A 68 -3.00 -14.61 -0.97
N LEU A 69 -2.88 -13.77 0.06
CA LEU A 69 -2.92 -14.17 1.46
C LEU A 69 -4.21 -13.65 2.10
N SER A 70 -4.81 -14.45 2.99
CA SER A 70 -5.79 -13.93 3.93
C SER A 70 -5.12 -13.00 4.96
N GLN A 71 -5.90 -12.20 5.69
CA GLN A 71 -5.36 -11.34 6.77
C GLN A 71 -4.56 -12.15 7.81
N VAL A 72 -5.05 -13.34 8.17
CA VAL A 72 -4.37 -14.24 9.12
C VAL A 72 -3.03 -14.73 8.56
N GLN A 73 -2.98 -15.08 7.27
CA GLN A 73 -1.74 -15.50 6.60
C GLN A 73 -0.75 -14.35 6.45
N ALA A 74 -1.22 -13.14 6.13
CA ALA A 74 -0.38 -11.94 6.03
C ALA A 74 0.25 -11.59 7.39
N LYS A 75 -0.54 -11.61 8.48
CA LYS A 75 -0.05 -11.42 9.85
C LYS A 75 1.00 -12.46 10.23
N ALA A 76 0.72 -13.74 9.97
CA ALA A 76 1.68 -14.80 10.23
C ALA A 76 2.97 -14.60 9.42
N TYR A 77 2.88 -14.20 8.15
CA TYR A 77 4.04 -13.97 7.29
C TYR A 77 4.90 -12.81 7.78
N LEU A 78 4.30 -11.67 8.11
CA LEU A 78 5.02 -10.50 8.64
C LEU A 78 5.70 -10.80 10.00
N ASN A 79 5.06 -11.60 10.86
CA ASN A 79 5.64 -12.02 12.13
C ASN A 79 6.96 -12.81 11.96
N HIS A 80 7.20 -13.48 10.81
CA HIS A 80 8.50 -14.15 10.56
C HIS A 80 9.67 -13.16 10.42
N PHE A 81 9.37 -11.89 10.23
CA PHE A 81 10.33 -10.79 10.14
C PHE A 81 10.30 -9.90 11.40
N ASP A 82 9.64 -10.35 12.48
CA ASP A 82 9.38 -9.59 13.70
C ASP A 82 8.60 -8.29 13.46
N ILE A 83 7.71 -8.30 12.47
CA ILE A 83 6.88 -7.15 12.10
C ILE A 83 5.44 -7.45 12.48
N ASP A 84 4.91 -6.63 13.38
CA ASP A 84 3.47 -6.62 13.65
C ASP A 84 2.72 -5.95 12.48
N ILE A 85 1.62 -6.59 12.05
CA ILE A 85 0.85 -6.12 10.89
C ILE A 85 0.16 -4.77 11.16
N ASP A 86 -0.24 -4.51 12.40
CA ASP A 86 -0.95 -3.28 12.75
C ASP A 86 0.04 -2.10 12.69
N ASN A 87 1.26 -2.27 13.22
CA ASN A 87 2.35 -1.29 13.06
C ASN A 87 2.73 -1.05 11.59
N PHE A 88 2.73 -2.11 10.78
CA PHE A 88 3.03 -2.01 9.35
C PHE A 88 1.95 -1.21 8.59
N GLU A 89 0.67 -1.45 8.92
CA GLU A 89 -0.46 -0.72 8.32
C GLU A 89 -0.46 0.75 8.78
N GLU A 90 -0.15 1.04 10.05
CA GLU A 90 -0.03 2.42 10.56
C GLU A 90 1.08 3.21 9.84
N GLN A 91 2.26 2.60 9.63
CA GLN A 91 3.35 3.23 8.88
C GLN A 91 2.96 3.53 7.44
N LEU A 92 2.20 2.64 6.80
CA LEU A 92 1.70 2.88 5.45
C LEU A 92 0.73 4.06 5.42
N ASP A 93 -0.18 4.13 6.37
CA ASP A 93 -1.19 5.20 6.45
C ASP A 93 -0.50 6.57 6.65
N GLU A 94 0.54 6.63 7.49
CA GLU A 94 1.38 7.83 7.61
C GLU A 94 2.10 8.20 6.30
N LEU A 95 2.64 7.22 5.59
CA LEU A 95 3.32 7.45 4.31
C LEU A 95 2.35 7.98 3.25
N LEU A 96 1.13 7.43 3.22
CA LEU A 96 0.06 7.89 2.33
C LEU A 96 -0.36 9.32 2.65
N ALA A 97 -0.59 9.65 3.92
CA ALA A 97 -0.95 11.00 4.34
C ALA A 97 0.12 12.03 3.91
N LYS A 98 1.40 11.73 4.17
CA LYS A 98 2.53 12.57 3.73
C LYS A 98 2.60 12.68 2.20
N ALA A 99 2.33 11.59 1.48
CA ALA A 99 2.33 11.60 0.02
C ALA A 99 1.18 12.44 -0.57
N ILE A 100 0.01 12.46 0.07
CA ILE A 100 -1.13 13.31 -0.33
C ILE A 100 -0.74 14.78 -0.21
N ASP A 101 -0.17 15.17 0.93
CA ASP A 101 0.29 16.55 1.14
C ASP A 101 1.34 16.98 0.11
N LEU A 102 2.31 16.11 -0.16
CA LEU A 102 3.35 16.37 -1.16
C LEU A 102 2.79 16.45 -2.58
N TYR A 103 1.81 15.61 -2.90
CA TYR A 103 1.14 15.59 -4.20
C TYR A 103 0.44 16.91 -4.51
N PHE A 104 -0.17 17.56 -3.52
CA PHE A 104 -0.85 18.84 -3.72
C PHE A 104 0.06 20.07 -3.63
N LYS A 105 1.28 19.92 -3.11
CA LYS A 105 2.30 20.99 -3.02
C LYS A 105 3.25 21.06 -4.23
N ARG A 106 3.20 20.07 -5.11
CA ARG A 106 4.12 19.91 -6.25
C ARG A 106 3.89 20.91 -7.38
#